data_AF-A0AAE9DMG2-F1
#
_entry.id   AF-A0AAE9DMG2-F1
#
_cell.length_a   1.000
_cell.length_b   1.000
_cell.length_c   1.000
_cell.angle_alpha   90.00
_cell.angle_beta   90.00
_cell.angle_gamma   90.00
#
_symmetry.space_group_name_H-M   'P 1'
#
loop_
_entity.id
_entity.type
_entity.pdbx_description
1 polymer ?
#
loop_
_entity_poly.entity_id
_entity_poly.type
_entity_poly.pdbx_seq_one_letter_code
_entity_poly.pdbx_strand_id
1 'polypeptide(L)'
;MNTSSLLVLLFCFSAPFAAVPVAMNCPDGWKWFIRSRGGWCMKVFAETLIREKAEEKCVAQGATIAGVQNANESAWMRSELESQTKTSGYMWVGGKRVNPCLSSALTTACSRVTSFYWTDKSTVGVQGFTWLAGEPNNAFGSQWCLQLMSNTGLMDDVSCAATTLGYVCGKVASFD
;
A
#
# COMPACT_ATOMS: atom_id res chain seq x y z
N MET A 1 -18.03 31.97 -63.79
CA MET A 1 -17.69 32.43 -62.43
C MET A 1 -17.49 31.19 -61.58
N ASN A 2 -16.23 30.86 -61.28
CA ASN A 2 -15.82 29.63 -60.60
C ASN A 2 -16.05 29.75 -59.09
N THR A 3 -16.90 28.92 -58.51
CA THR A 3 -16.95 28.71 -57.05
C THR A 3 -16.16 27.45 -56.72
N SER A 4 -14.90 27.64 -56.36
CA SER A 4 -14.03 26.57 -55.86
C SER A 4 -14.34 26.37 -54.37
N SER A 5 -15.01 25.26 -54.05
CA SER A 5 -15.31 24.88 -52.66
C SER A 5 -14.11 24.12 -52.10
N LEU A 6 -13.35 24.76 -51.21
CA LEU A 6 -12.20 24.14 -50.54
C LEU A 6 -12.72 23.22 -49.42
N LEU A 7 -12.67 21.90 -49.64
CA LEU A 7 -13.02 20.90 -48.64
C LEU A 7 -11.82 20.73 -47.68
N VAL A 8 -11.88 21.33 -46.50
CA VAL A 8 -10.85 21.14 -45.46
C VAL A 8 -11.09 19.80 -44.77
N LEU A 9 -10.36 18.77 -45.18
CA LEU A 9 -10.32 17.48 -44.49
C LEU A 9 -9.57 17.66 -43.15
N LEU A 10 -10.33 17.79 -42.05
CA LEU A 10 -9.78 17.68 -40.70
C LEU A 10 -9.32 16.23 -40.49
N PHE A 11 -8.04 15.96 -40.75
CA PHE A 11 -7.40 14.73 -40.27
C PHE A 11 -7.30 14.86 -38.75
N CYS A 12 -8.25 14.27 -38.03
CA CYS A 12 -8.03 13.88 -36.64
C CYS A 12 -6.87 12.88 -36.64
N PHE A 13 -5.65 13.38 -36.48
CA PHE A 13 -4.52 12.55 -36.09
C PHE A 13 -4.90 11.94 -34.74
N SER A 14 -5.40 10.70 -34.77
CA SER A 14 -5.44 9.85 -33.60
C SER A 14 -3.99 9.70 -33.17
N ALA A 15 -3.54 10.54 -32.24
CA ALA A 15 -2.28 10.32 -31.56
C ALA A 15 -2.40 8.89 -31.01
N PRO A 16 -1.55 7.94 -31.45
CA PRO A 16 -1.50 6.65 -30.80
C PRO A 16 -1.28 6.96 -29.32
N PHE A 17 -2.15 6.46 -28.45
CA PHE A 17 -1.95 6.55 -27.01
C PHE A 17 -0.56 5.99 -26.74
N ALA A 18 0.43 6.85 -26.59
CA ALA A 18 1.79 6.44 -26.28
C ALA A 18 1.70 5.77 -24.91
N ALA A 19 1.89 4.45 -24.89
CA ALA A 19 1.92 3.71 -23.65
C ALA A 19 3.07 4.28 -22.82
N VAL A 20 2.75 4.90 -21.68
CA VAL A 20 3.76 5.41 -20.75
C VAL A 20 4.55 4.21 -20.25
N PRO A 21 5.87 4.15 -20.45
CA PRO A 21 6.66 3.01 -20.03
C PRO A 21 6.58 2.86 -18.50
N VAL A 22 6.37 1.62 -18.03
CA VAL A 22 6.32 1.29 -16.61
C VAL A 22 7.63 0.65 -16.20
N ALA A 23 8.23 1.15 -15.12
CA ALA A 23 9.43 0.56 -14.53
C ALA A 23 9.15 -0.86 -13.99
N MET A 24 9.99 -1.84 -14.36
CA MET A 24 9.79 -3.25 -14.02
C MET A 24 10.89 -3.85 -13.15
N ASN A 25 11.98 -3.12 -12.91
CA ASN A 25 13.14 -3.67 -12.21
C ASN A 25 13.02 -3.51 -10.71
N CYS A 26 13.19 -4.63 -10.00
CA CYS A 26 13.28 -4.69 -8.56
C CYS A 26 14.63 -5.26 -8.13
N PRO A 27 15.20 -4.79 -6.99
CA PRO A 27 16.41 -5.40 -6.46
C PRO A 27 16.18 -6.86 -6.07
N ASP A 28 17.27 -7.61 -5.88
CA ASP A 28 17.21 -9.02 -5.51
C ASP A 28 16.37 -9.29 -4.26
N GLY A 29 15.46 -10.25 -4.40
CA GLY A 29 14.53 -10.64 -3.34
C GLY A 29 13.41 -9.63 -3.06
N TRP A 30 13.20 -8.63 -3.92
CA TRP A 30 12.00 -7.79 -3.91
C TRP A 30 11.03 -8.24 -4.99
N LYS A 31 9.74 -8.34 -4.65
CA LYS A 31 8.68 -8.70 -5.60
C LYS A 31 8.12 -7.46 -6.28
N TRP A 32 8.00 -7.51 -7.60
CA TRP A 32 7.37 -6.46 -8.39
C TRP A 32 5.84 -6.56 -8.39
N PHE A 33 5.18 -5.41 -8.33
CA PHE A 33 3.75 -5.21 -8.48
C PHE A 33 3.46 -4.02 -9.40
N ILE A 34 2.38 -4.12 -10.17
CA ILE A 34 1.81 -2.98 -10.88
C ILE A 34 0.79 -2.28 -9.99
N ARG A 35 0.96 -0.97 -9.80
CA ARG A 35 -0.03 -0.07 -9.20
C ARG A 35 -0.41 1.01 -10.21
N SER A 36 -1.45 1.78 -9.91
CA SER A 36 -1.88 2.90 -10.78
C SER A 36 -0.81 3.99 -10.96
N ARG A 37 0.13 4.11 -10.01
CA ARG A 37 1.27 5.03 -10.06
C ARG A 37 2.54 4.43 -10.70
N GLY A 38 2.46 3.21 -11.23
CA GLY A 38 3.58 2.52 -11.88
C GLY A 38 4.06 1.29 -11.12
N GLY A 39 5.26 0.83 -11.48
CA GLY A 39 5.89 -0.34 -10.88
C GLY A 39 6.36 -0.10 -9.45
N TRP A 40 6.09 -1.06 -8.59
CA TRP A 40 6.36 -1.00 -7.16
C TRP A 40 7.01 -2.30 -6.68
N CYS A 41 8.15 -2.18 -6.01
CA CYS A 41 8.90 -3.29 -5.46
C CYS A 41 8.59 -3.42 -3.99
N MET A 42 8.20 -4.61 -3.52
CA MET A 42 7.95 -4.89 -2.11
C MET A 42 8.79 -6.04 -1.58
N LYS A 43 9.12 -5.99 -0.29
CA LYS A 43 9.79 -7.07 0.42
C LYS A 43 9.26 -7.16 1.86
N VAL A 44 8.95 -8.38 2.30
CA VAL A 44 8.61 -8.68 3.69
C VAL A 44 9.88 -9.06 4.44
N PHE A 45 10.05 -8.52 5.63
CA PHE A 45 11.14 -8.84 6.55
C PHE A 45 10.55 -9.45 7.82
N ALA A 46 11.01 -10.64 8.19
CA ALA A 46 10.70 -11.28 9.46
C ALA A 46 11.66 -10.81 10.56
N GLU A 47 11.18 -9.92 11.42
CA GLU A 47 11.90 -9.42 12.59
C GLU A 47 10.89 -8.82 13.57
N THR A 48 11.04 -9.13 14.86
CA THR A 48 10.12 -8.63 15.90
C THR A 48 10.52 -7.24 16.35
N LEU A 49 9.70 -6.23 16.04
CA LEU A 49 10.01 -4.83 16.35
C LEU A 49 8.78 -3.92 16.37
N ILE A 50 8.95 -2.73 16.94
CA ILE A 50 7.93 -1.67 16.97
C ILE A 50 7.84 -0.94 15.62
N ARG A 51 6.74 -0.20 15.40
CA ARG A 51 6.46 0.47 14.13
C ARG A 51 7.58 1.43 13.70
N GLU A 52 8.09 2.24 14.63
CA GLU A 52 9.16 3.22 14.36
C GLU A 52 10.43 2.55 13.81
N LYS A 53 10.84 1.43 14.42
CA LYS A 53 12.01 0.66 13.98
C LYS A 53 11.80 -0.02 12.63
N ALA A 54 10.57 -0.42 12.30
CA ALA A 54 10.24 -0.87 10.95
C ALA A 54 10.42 0.25 9.91
N GLU A 55 9.99 1.48 10.22
CA GLU A 55 10.16 2.63 9.33
C GLU A 55 11.64 2.92 9.08
N GLU A 56 12.44 2.99 10.15
CA GLU A 56 13.89 3.20 10.07
C GLU A 56 14.56 2.15 9.18
N LYS A 57 14.19 0.87 9.33
CA LYS A 57 14.74 -0.22 8.52
C LYS A 57 14.31 -0.15 7.06
N CYS A 58 13.06 0.22 6.76
CA CYS A 58 12.66 0.47 5.38
C CYS A 58 13.45 1.64 4.77
N VAL A 59 13.65 2.72 5.52
CA VAL A 59 14.47 3.86 5.06
C VAL A 59 15.91 3.43 4.75
N ALA A 60 16.51 2.59 5.60
CA ALA A 60 17.84 2.03 5.37
C ALA A 60 17.94 1.18 4.07
N GLN A 61 16.81 0.68 3.55
CA GLN A 61 16.73 -0.05 2.28
C GLN A 61 16.43 0.86 1.07
N GLY A 62 16.45 2.18 1.25
CA GLY A 62 15.99 3.14 0.24
C GLY A 62 14.49 3.00 -0.06
N ALA A 63 13.72 2.56 0.93
CA ALA A 63 12.30 2.25 0.82
C ALA A 63 11.49 2.99 1.89
N THR A 64 10.18 2.82 1.85
CA THR A 64 9.26 3.22 2.91
C THR A 64 8.47 2.00 3.34
N ILE A 65 7.76 2.08 4.47
CA ILE A 65 6.86 1.00 4.84
C ILE A 65 5.67 0.95 3.85
N ALA A 66 5.44 -0.20 3.24
CA ALA A 66 4.49 -0.36 2.15
C ALA A 66 3.05 -0.42 2.66
N GLY A 67 2.15 0.35 2.05
CA GLY A 67 0.72 0.13 2.18
C GLY A 67 0.25 -1.08 1.37
N VAL A 68 -1.05 -1.38 1.45
CA VAL A 68 -1.68 -2.50 0.73
C VAL A 68 -2.61 -1.94 -0.34
N GLN A 69 -2.39 -2.28 -1.60
CA GLN A 69 -3.20 -1.78 -2.71
C GLN A 69 -4.49 -2.57 -2.92
N ASN A 70 -4.45 -3.89 -2.73
CA ASN A 70 -5.54 -4.81 -3.01
C ASN A 70 -5.30 -6.20 -2.36
N ALA A 71 -6.27 -7.10 -2.52
CA ALA A 71 -6.23 -8.45 -1.96
C ALA A 71 -5.07 -9.33 -2.50
N ASN A 72 -4.58 -9.09 -3.72
CA ASN A 72 -3.44 -9.86 -4.25
C ASN A 72 -2.15 -9.50 -3.52
N GLU A 73 -1.98 -8.23 -3.17
CA GLU A 73 -0.84 -7.79 -2.37
C GLU A 73 -0.91 -8.36 -0.94
N SER A 74 -2.05 -8.27 -0.26
CA SER A 74 -2.16 -8.85 1.09
C SER A 74 -2.01 -10.38 1.09
N ALA A 75 -2.53 -11.07 0.07
CA ALA A 75 -2.33 -12.51 -0.09
C ALA A 75 -0.85 -12.90 -0.31
N TRP A 76 -0.08 -12.10 -1.04
CA TRP A 76 1.36 -12.33 -1.15
C TRP A 76 2.09 -12.02 0.17
N MET A 77 1.83 -10.86 0.78
CA MET A 77 2.48 -10.43 2.02
C MET A 77 2.32 -11.47 3.12
N ARG A 78 1.11 -12.01 3.27
CA ARG A 78 0.76 -12.99 4.29
C ARG A 78 1.50 -14.31 4.09
N SER A 79 1.56 -14.82 2.85
CA SER A 79 2.28 -16.05 2.51
C SER A 79 3.79 -15.88 2.66
N GLU A 80 4.32 -14.72 2.30
CA GLU A 80 5.73 -14.41 2.42
C GLU A 80 6.18 -14.41 3.90
N LEU A 81 5.44 -13.74 4.79
CA LEU A 81 5.78 -13.75 6.21
C LEU A 81 5.79 -15.17 6.78
N GLU A 82 4.73 -15.96 6.57
CA GLU A 82 4.64 -17.33 7.08
C GLU A 82 5.71 -18.24 6.49
N SER A 83 6.11 -18.01 5.24
CA SER A 83 7.21 -18.74 4.63
C SER A 83 8.55 -18.51 5.34
N GLN A 84 8.78 -17.30 5.86
CA GLN A 84 10.01 -16.92 6.56
C GLN A 84 9.99 -17.34 8.03
N THR A 85 8.84 -17.14 8.71
CA THR A 85 8.71 -17.34 10.16
C THR A 85 8.29 -18.76 10.55
N LYS A 86 7.68 -19.51 9.62
CA LYS A 86 7.05 -20.82 9.86
C LYS A 86 5.95 -20.79 10.93
N THR A 87 5.39 -19.61 11.21
CA THR A 87 4.29 -19.41 12.15
C THR A 87 3.44 -18.21 11.74
N SER A 88 2.18 -18.19 12.15
CA SER A 88 1.32 -17.04 11.92
C SER A 88 1.64 -15.89 12.88
N GLY A 89 1.49 -14.67 12.40
CA GLY A 89 1.72 -13.45 13.19
C GLY A 89 1.25 -12.21 12.47
N TYR A 90 1.47 -11.05 13.10
CA TYR A 90 1.22 -9.76 12.48
C TYR A 90 2.47 -9.22 11.79
N MET A 91 2.28 -8.39 10.77
CA MET A 91 3.34 -7.57 10.20
C MET A 91 2.89 -6.11 10.07
N TRP A 92 3.83 -5.19 10.23
CA TRP A 92 3.57 -3.78 9.98
C TRP A 92 3.32 -3.52 8.50
N VAL A 93 2.26 -2.76 8.22
CA VAL A 93 1.99 -2.17 6.90
C VAL A 93 1.86 -0.65 7.03
N GLY A 94 2.10 0.05 5.93
CA GLY A 94 2.02 1.50 5.85
C GLY A 94 0.58 1.96 5.99
N GLY A 95 0.34 2.84 6.93
CA GLY A 95 -0.98 3.38 7.23
C GLY A 95 -0.94 4.15 8.54
N LYS A 96 -1.54 5.33 8.56
CA LYS A 96 -1.69 6.14 9.77
C LYS A 96 -3.13 6.61 9.90
N ARG A 97 -3.62 6.63 11.14
CA ARG A 97 -4.94 7.17 11.46
C ARG A 97 -4.98 8.65 11.10
N VAL A 98 -6.05 9.11 10.47
CA VAL A 98 -6.20 10.52 10.07
C VAL A 98 -6.44 11.38 11.31
N ASN A 99 -5.96 12.64 11.30
CA ASN A 99 -6.06 13.56 12.44
C ASN A 99 -7.49 13.69 13.02
N PRO A 100 -8.56 13.84 12.20
CA PRO A 100 -9.92 13.92 12.72
C PRO A 100 -10.41 12.66 13.46
N CYS A 101 -9.75 11.52 13.25
CA CYS A 101 -10.16 10.22 13.78
C CYS A 101 -9.28 9.72 14.92
N LEU A 102 -8.26 10.48 15.38
CA LEU A 102 -7.30 10.05 16.40
C LEU A 102 -7.96 9.62 17.71
N SER A 103 -9.00 10.34 18.13
CA SER A 103 -9.76 10.08 19.37
C SER A 103 -11.11 9.42 19.13
N SER A 104 -11.40 8.98 17.90
CA SER A 104 -12.72 8.45 17.53
C SER A 104 -12.65 6.96 17.18
N ALA A 105 -13.61 6.20 17.67
CA ALA A 105 -13.97 4.90 17.12
C ALA A 105 -14.73 5.08 15.78
N LEU A 106 -15.46 4.06 15.33
CA LEU A 106 -16.22 4.14 14.09
C LEU A 106 -17.38 5.15 14.18
N THR A 107 -17.41 6.07 13.21
CA THR A 107 -18.47 7.05 12.98
C THR A 107 -18.75 7.16 11.48
N THR A 108 -19.73 7.99 11.08
CA THR A 108 -19.95 8.31 9.66
C THR A 108 -18.71 8.94 9.01
N ALA A 109 -17.95 9.76 9.75
CA ALA A 109 -16.73 10.39 9.25
C ALA A 109 -15.49 9.48 9.37
N CYS A 110 -15.40 8.71 10.46
CA CYS A 110 -14.33 7.77 10.75
C CYS A 110 -14.81 6.35 10.49
N SER A 111 -14.80 5.93 9.23
CA SER A 111 -15.26 4.62 8.80
C SER A 111 -14.09 3.66 8.59
N ARG A 112 -14.41 2.41 8.22
CA ARG A 112 -13.44 1.40 7.77
C ARG A 112 -12.55 1.84 6.61
N VAL A 113 -12.95 2.85 5.84
CA VAL A 113 -12.20 3.28 4.65
C VAL A 113 -11.76 4.75 4.71
N THR A 114 -12.12 5.47 5.78
CA THR A 114 -11.79 6.89 5.94
C THR A 114 -10.99 7.20 7.22
N SER A 115 -10.88 6.25 8.15
CA SER A 115 -10.12 6.45 9.39
C SER A 115 -8.61 6.45 9.20
N PHE A 116 -8.11 5.91 8.08
CA PHE A 116 -6.68 5.77 7.80
C PHE A 116 -6.32 6.29 6.41
N TYR A 117 -5.07 6.69 6.25
CA TYR A 117 -4.47 7.01 4.95
C TYR A 117 -3.17 6.24 4.77
N TRP A 118 -2.85 5.91 3.51
CA TRP A 118 -1.61 5.24 3.14
C TRP A 118 -0.41 6.20 3.20
N THR A 119 0.69 5.77 3.80
CA THR A 119 1.89 6.61 4.00
C THR A 119 2.96 6.45 2.93
N ASP A 120 2.86 5.42 2.08
CA ASP A 120 3.91 5.01 1.16
C ASP A 120 3.97 5.81 -0.15
N LYS A 121 3.04 6.77 -0.33
CA LYS A 121 2.86 7.61 -1.54
C LYS A 121 2.62 6.83 -2.84
N SER A 122 2.51 5.51 -2.78
CA SER A 122 2.32 4.61 -3.93
C SER A 122 0.91 4.04 -3.94
N THR A 123 0.44 3.56 -2.79
CA THR A 123 -0.92 3.04 -2.61
C THR A 123 -1.96 4.15 -2.83
N VAL A 124 -3.04 3.81 -3.53
CA VAL A 124 -4.19 4.69 -3.75
C VAL A 124 -5.52 4.03 -3.39
N GLY A 125 -6.53 4.86 -3.13
CA GLY A 125 -7.89 4.39 -2.89
C GLY A 125 -8.01 3.58 -1.60
N VAL A 126 -9.07 2.79 -1.52
CA VAL A 126 -9.52 2.15 -0.27
C VAL A 126 -9.61 0.63 -0.36
N GLN A 127 -9.30 0.05 -1.52
CA GLN A 127 -9.48 -1.38 -1.79
C GLN A 127 -8.58 -2.29 -0.94
N GLY A 128 -7.45 -1.76 -0.44
CA GLY A 128 -6.59 -2.48 0.48
C GLY A 128 -7.08 -2.50 1.93
N PHE A 129 -8.04 -1.66 2.31
CA PHE A 129 -8.57 -1.63 3.67
C PHE A 129 -9.54 -2.81 3.90
N THR A 130 -8.98 -3.96 4.25
CA THR A 130 -9.71 -5.18 4.61
C THR A 130 -9.47 -5.52 6.08
N TRP A 131 -10.51 -5.66 6.88
CA TRP A 131 -10.42 -5.62 8.35
C TRP A 131 -10.79 -6.93 9.01
N LEU A 132 -10.16 -7.22 10.14
CA LEU A 132 -10.65 -8.23 11.07
C LEU A 132 -12.03 -7.83 11.61
N ALA A 133 -12.76 -8.82 12.13
CA ALA A 133 -14.06 -8.56 12.76
C ALA A 133 -13.88 -7.61 13.94
N GLY A 134 -14.63 -6.49 13.92
CA GLY A 134 -14.52 -5.43 14.93
C GLY A 134 -13.65 -4.24 14.50
N GLU A 135 -12.77 -4.41 13.50
CA GLU A 135 -11.76 -3.38 13.19
C GLU A 135 -12.17 -2.39 12.07
N PRO A 136 -11.59 -1.18 12.02
CA PRO A 136 -10.71 -0.60 13.03
C PRO A 136 -11.50 -0.05 14.23
N ASN A 137 -11.07 -0.36 15.45
CA ASN A 137 -11.83 -0.06 16.66
C ASN A 137 -11.29 1.13 17.48
N ASN A 138 -10.05 1.57 17.24
CA ASN A 138 -9.36 2.59 18.03
C ASN A 138 -9.39 2.35 19.55
N ALA A 139 -9.13 1.12 19.97
CA ALA A 139 -9.15 0.71 21.37
C ALA A 139 -8.28 1.65 22.20
N PHE A 140 -8.86 2.10 23.32
CA PHE A 140 -8.24 3.05 24.24
C PHE A 140 -7.79 4.38 23.60
N GLY A 141 -8.31 4.72 22.41
CA GLY A 141 -8.03 5.98 21.71
C GLY A 141 -6.59 6.15 21.22
N SER A 142 -5.81 5.06 21.13
CA SER A 142 -4.36 5.11 20.89
C SER A 142 -3.86 4.14 19.82
N GLN A 143 -4.75 3.66 18.95
CA GLN A 143 -4.39 2.74 17.86
C GLN A 143 -4.28 3.48 16.53
N TRP A 144 -3.09 3.97 16.23
CA TRP A 144 -2.86 4.90 15.12
C TRP A 144 -2.08 4.29 13.95
N CYS A 145 -1.68 3.02 14.07
CA CYS A 145 -0.89 2.29 13.08
C CYS A 145 -1.60 1.01 12.63
N LEU A 146 -1.28 0.52 11.42
CA LEU A 146 -1.88 -0.68 10.85
C LEU A 146 -0.94 -1.88 10.91
N GLN A 147 -1.49 -3.03 11.28
CA GLN A 147 -0.84 -4.32 11.16
C GLN A 147 -1.71 -5.28 10.33
N LEU A 148 -1.08 -6.21 9.62
CA LEU A 148 -1.72 -7.21 8.77
C LEU A 148 -1.49 -8.60 9.36
N MET A 149 -2.55 -9.37 9.57
CA MET A 149 -2.49 -10.72 10.14
C MET A 149 -2.18 -11.75 9.04
N SER A 150 -1.14 -12.57 9.22
CA SER A 150 -0.63 -13.44 8.15
C SER A 150 -1.54 -14.64 7.81
N ASN A 151 -2.32 -15.13 8.76
CA ASN A 151 -3.21 -16.27 8.52
C ASN A 151 -4.44 -15.89 7.68
N THR A 152 -4.92 -14.64 7.78
CA THR A 152 -6.16 -14.16 7.13
C THR A 152 -5.91 -13.13 6.04
N GLY A 153 -4.80 -12.38 6.11
CA GLY A 153 -4.58 -11.21 5.26
C GLY A 153 -5.47 -10.01 5.61
N LEU A 154 -6.05 -9.99 6.81
CA LEU A 154 -6.91 -8.92 7.31
C LEU A 154 -6.15 -7.99 8.27
N MET A 155 -6.61 -6.74 8.36
CA MET A 155 -5.98 -5.67 9.11
C MET A 155 -6.56 -5.51 10.51
N ASP A 156 -5.69 -5.00 11.37
CA ASP A 156 -6.00 -4.49 12.70
C ASP A 156 -5.33 -3.12 12.85
N ASP A 157 -5.99 -2.18 13.53
CA ASP A 157 -5.30 -1.01 14.02
C ASP A 157 -4.75 -1.25 15.41
N VAL A 158 -3.54 -0.77 15.67
CA VAL A 158 -2.87 -1.02 16.93
C VAL A 158 -2.04 0.19 17.33
N SER A 159 -1.66 0.25 18.61
CA SER A 159 -0.67 1.21 19.10
C SER A 159 0.61 1.06 18.29
N CYS A 160 1.16 2.17 17.82
CA CYS A 160 2.42 2.19 17.08
C CYS A 160 3.61 1.68 17.92
N ALA A 161 3.45 1.61 19.24
CA ALA A 161 4.43 1.06 20.18
C ALA A 161 4.28 -0.46 20.42
N ALA A 162 3.28 -1.12 19.83
CA ALA A 162 3.19 -2.58 19.85
C ALA A 162 4.35 -3.22 19.10
N THR A 163 4.51 -4.54 19.18
CA THR A 163 5.48 -5.30 18.39
C THR A 163 4.76 -6.24 17.43
N THR A 164 5.27 -6.37 16.21
CA THR A 164 4.80 -7.34 15.21
C THR A 164 5.94 -8.25 14.81
N LEU A 165 5.64 -9.41 14.20
CA LEU A 165 6.61 -10.44 13.81
C LEU A 165 7.39 -10.08 12.53
N GLY A 166 6.89 -9.11 11.77
CA GLY A 166 7.57 -8.59 10.59
C GLY A 166 7.06 -7.23 10.15
N TYR A 167 7.54 -6.80 8.99
CA TYR A 167 7.16 -5.53 8.36
C TYR A 167 7.36 -5.62 6.85
N VAL A 168 6.61 -4.81 6.10
CA VAL A 168 6.71 -4.78 4.64
C VAL A 168 7.30 -3.45 4.18
N CYS A 169 8.40 -3.49 3.45
CA CYS A 169 8.97 -2.31 2.81
C CYS A 169 8.58 -2.25 1.34
N GLY A 170 8.49 -1.04 0.79
CA GLY A 170 8.17 -0.78 -0.60
C GLY A 170 8.93 0.41 -1.19
N LYS A 171 9.29 0.32 -2.48
CA LYS A 171 9.92 1.40 -3.24
C LYS A 171 9.56 1.34 -4.72
N VAL A 172 9.72 2.47 -5.41
CA VAL A 172 9.47 2.57 -6.86
C VAL A 172 10.42 1.63 -7.61
N ALA A 173 9.91 0.91 -8.60
CA ALA A 173 10.73 0.10 -9.50
C ALA A 173 11.62 1.02 -10.37
N SER A 174 12.76 0.52 -10.83
CA SER A 174 13.61 1.26 -11.77
C SER A 174 13.39 0.82 -13.21
N PHE A 175 13.79 1.68 -14.15
CA PHE A 175 14.04 1.28 -15.53
C PHE A 175 15.40 0.55 -15.62
N ASP A 176 15.67 -0.06 -16.77
CA ASP A 176 17.01 -0.55 -17.13
C ASP A 176 18.01 0.60 -17.32
#